data_AF-A0A4Q0AVV3-F1
#
_entry.id   AF-A0A4Q0AVV3-F1
#
_cell.length_a   1.000
_cell.length_b   1.000
_cell.length_c   1.000
_cell.angle_alpha   90.00
_cell.angle_beta   90.00
_cell.angle_gamma   90.00
#
_symmetry.space_group_name_H-M   'P 1'
#
loop_
_entity.id
_entity.type
_entity.pdbx_description
1 polymer ?
#
loop_
_entity_poly.entity_id
_entity_poly.type
_entity_poly.pdbx_seq_one_letter_code
_entity_poly.pdbx_strand_id
1 'polypeptide(L)'
;MCEVYRLFAKDWEQCCDFSEEMMVELFYSESYGEEVSPNNGFYVGKRYLNLNVAMWKEDIQKGLLFKHELYEDHYPHWWLDKILRN
;
A
#
# COMPACT_ATOMS: atom_id res chain seq x y z
N MET A 1 -1.88 -6.69 7.64
CA MET A 1 -0.82 -5.97 6.89
C MET A 1 -1.13 -5.99 5.40
N CYS A 2 -1.29 -7.18 4.79
CA CYS A 2 -1.61 -7.35 3.37
C CYS A 2 -2.97 -6.76 2.93
N GLU A 3 -3.94 -6.66 3.85
CA GLU A 3 -5.24 -6.03 3.57
C GLU A 3 -5.11 -4.58 3.12
N VAL A 4 -4.14 -3.84 3.66
CA VAL A 4 -3.90 -2.45 3.24
C VAL A 4 -3.39 -2.43 1.80
N TYR A 5 -2.55 -3.38 1.40
CA TYR A 5 -2.06 -3.46 0.01
C TYR A 5 -3.20 -3.67 -0.98
N ARG A 6 -4.24 -4.43 -0.62
CA ARG A 6 -5.43 -4.59 -1.47
C ARG A 6 -6.14 -3.28 -1.75
N LEU A 7 -6.21 -2.36 -0.77
CA LEU A 7 -6.80 -1.03 -0.97
C LEU A 7 -6.08 -0.24 -2.08
N PHE A 8 -4.75 -0.37 -2.14
CA PHE A 8 -3.91 0.33 -3.11
C PHE A 8 -3.72 -0.41 -4.44
N ALA A 9 -4.23 -1.63 -4.56
CA ALA A 9 -4.26 -2.40 -5.81
C ALA A 9 -5.67 -2.62 -6.36
N LYS A 10 -6.69 -1.98 -5.76
CA LYS A 10 -8.11 -2.17 -6.11
C LYS A 10 -8.39 -1.94 -7.58
N ASP A 11 -7.78 -0.92 -8.20
CA ASP A 11 -7.97 -0.61 -9.62
C ASP A 11 -7.34 -1.64 -10.57
N TRP A 12 -6.52 -2.55 -10.03
CA TRP A 12 -5.83 -3.60 -10.74
C TRP A 12 -6.36 -5.00 -10.39
N GLU A 13 -7.46 -5.09 -9.63
CA GLU A 13 -7.96 -6.35 -9.09
C GLU A 13 -8.26 -7.39 -10.17
N GLN A 14 -8.72 -6.94 -11.34
CA GLN A 14 -8.96 -7.80 -12.52
C GLN A 14 -7.69 -8.41 -13.14
N CYS A 15 -6.52 -7.81 -12.89
CA CYS A 15 -5.23 -8.23 -13.46
C CYS A 15 -4.28 -8.81 -12.40
N CYS A 16 -4.67 -8.79 -11.13
CA CYS A 16 -3.83 -9.14 -10.00
C CYS A 16 -4.35 -10.38 -9.28
N ASP A 17 -3.43 -11.22 -8.84
CA ASP A 17 -3.71 -12.36 -7.98
C ASP A 17 -3.47 -11.99 -6.51
N PHE A 18 -4.46 -12.26 -5.66
CA PHE A 18 -4.40 -12.03 -4.21
C PHE A 18 -4.58 -13.32 -3.42
N SER A 19 -4.23 -14.46 -4.00
CA SER A 19 -4.24 -15.75 -3.33
C SER A 19 -3.26 -15.81 -2.16
N GLU A 20 -3.37 -16.85 -1.33
CA GLU A 20 -2.45 -17.06 -0.22
C GLU A 20 -1.02 -17.32 -0.71
N GLU A 21 -0.87 -18.00 -1.84
CA GLU A 21 0.41 -18.23 -2.50
C GLU A 21 1.12 -16.91 -2.83
N MET A 22 0.38 -15.90 -3.32
CA MET A 22 0.93 -14.58 -3.60
C MET A 22 1.35 -13.82 -2.32
N MET A 23 0.70 -14.07 -1.19
CA MET A 23 1.17 -13.52 0.10
C MET A 23 2.50 -14.14 0.53
N VAL A 24 2.64 -15.45 0.35
CA VAL A 24 3.87 -16.18 0.67
C VAL A 24 5.01 -15.78 -0.26
N GLU A 25 4.73 -15.63 -1.55
CA GLU A 25 5.71 -15.14 -2.53
C GLU A 25 6.22 -13.74 -2.18
N LEU A 26 5.32 -12.82 -1.81
CA LEU A 26 5.71 -11.49 -1.34
C LEU A 26 6.61 -11.58 -0.10
N PHE A 27 6.28 -12.45 0.85
CA PHE A 27 7.10 -12.67 2.04
C PHE A 27 8.51 -13.16 1.69
N TYR A 28 8.63 -14.12 0.76
CA TYR A 28 9.93 -14.63 0.33
C TYR A 28 10.76 -13.54 -0.37
N SER A 29 10.14 -12.76 -1.24
CA SER A 29 10.83 -11.64 -1.88
C SER A 29 11.32 -10.60 -0.88
N GLU A 30 10.49 -10.22 0.10
CA GLU A 30 10.86 -9.21 1.10
C GLU A 30 11.93 -9.70 2.07
N SER A 31 11.93 -11.00 2.39
CA SER A 31 12.81 -11.57 3.39
C SER A 31 14.15 -12.03 2.80
N TYR A 32 14.13 -12.55 1.57
CA TYR A 32 15.27 -13.22 0.94
C TYR A 32 15.69 -12.62 -0.40
N GLY A 33 14.96 -11.63 -0.93
CA GLY A 33 15.27 -10.98 -2.20
C GLY A 33 14.89 -11.81 -3.43
N GLU A 34 13.99 -12.78 -3.27
CA GLU A 34 13.47 -13.58 -4.37
C GLU A 34 12.63 -12.74 -5.36
N GLU A 35 12.53 -13.23 -6.59
CA GLU A 35 11.70 -12.60 -7.62
C GLU A 35 10.21 -12.72 -7.25
N VAL A 36 9.42 -11.74 -7.70
CA VAL A 36 7.97 -11.68 -7.47
C VAL A 36 7.26 -11.77 -8.79
N SER A 37 6.18 -12.53 -8.82
CA SER A 37 5.32 -12.60 -9.99
C SER A 37 4.76 -11.22 -10.33
N PRO A 38 4.78 -10.80 -11.62
CA PRO A 38 4.37 -9.45 -12.01
C PRO A 38 2.90 -9.16 -11.74
N ASN A 39 2.07 -10.20 -11.66
CA ASN A 39 0.64 -10.12 -11.32
C ASN A 39 0.37 -10.30 -9.82
N ASN A 40 1.38 -10.39 -8.95
CA ASN A 40 1.18 -10.46 -7.50
C ASN A 40 0.53 -9.17 -6.99
N GLY A 41 -0.75 -9.24 -6.65
CA GLY A 41 -1.56 -8.09 -6.27
C GLY A 41 -1.09 -7.41 -4.99
N PHE A 42 -0.50 -8.16 -4.05
CA PHE A 42 0.04 -7.59 -2.82
C PHE A 42 1.31 -6.78 -3.09
N TYR A 43 2.17 -7.27 -3.99
CA TYR A 43 3.35 -6.54 -4.43
C TYR A 43 2.99 -5.24 -5.17
N VAL A 44 2.04 -5.33 -6.11
CA VAL A 44 1.50 -4.16 -6.83
C VAL A 44 0.93 -3.14 -5.83
N GLY A 45 0.09 -3.60 -4.91
CA GLY A 45 -0.52 -2.77 -3.88
C GLY A 45 0.51 -2.09 -2.97
N LYS A 46 1.56 -2.81 -2.57
CA LYS A 46 2.66 -2.23 -1.79
C LYS A 46 3.39 -1.13 -2.55
N ARG A 47 3.63 -1.29 -3.85
CA ARG A 47 4.29 -0.26 -4.66
C ARG A 47 3.47 1.03 -4.74
N TYR A 48 2.17 0.91 -5.02
CA TYR A 48 1.28 2.07 -5.06
C TYR A 48 1.06 2.69 -3.69
N LEU A 49 0.99 1.89 -2.63
CA LEU A 49 0.96 2.39 -1.26
C LEU A 49 2.17 3.28 -0.98
N ASN A 50 3.39 2.80 -1.28
CA ASN A 50 4.61 3.57 -1.03
C ASN A 50 4.62 4.89 -1.83
N LEU A 51 4.17 4.86 -3.08
CA LEU A 51 4.06 6.06 -3.92
C LEU A 51 3.07 7.06 -3.32
N ASN A 52 1.85 6.62 -3.00
CA ASN A 52 0.81 7.48 -2.43
C ASN A 52 1.26 8.10 -1.09
N VAL A 53 1.88 7.31 -0.22
CA VAL A 53 2.42 7.81 1.05
C VAL A 53 3.50 8.86 0.83
N ALA A 54 4.37 8.69 -0.16
CA ALA A 54 5.38 9.68 -0.50
C ALA A 54 4.75 10.99 -0.99
N MET A 55 3.76 10.89 -1.89
CA MET A 55 3.00 12.04 -2.39
C MET A 55 2.27 12.77 -1.26
N TRP A 56 1.56 12.05 -0.38
CA TRP A 56 0.86 12.65 0.75
C TRP A 56 1.81 13.41 1.68
N LYS A 57 3.00 12.85 1.97
CA LYS A 57 3.99 13.54 2.81
C LYS A 57 4.46 14.83 2.16
N GLU A 58 4.68 14.83 0.85
CA GLU A 58 5.05 16.02 0.08
C GLU A 58 3.93 17.07 0.08
N ASP A 59 2.69 16.66 -0.18
CA ASP A 59 1.53 17.56 -0.25
C ASP A 59 1.18 18.14 1.12
N ILE A 60 1.31 17.36 2.20
CA ILE A 60 1.16 17.84 3.59
C ILE A 60 2.21 18.91 3.90
N GLN A 61 3.47 18.72 3.48
CA GLN A 61 4.52 19.72 3.68
C GLN A 61 4.26 21.01 2.90
N LYS A 62 3.65 20.92 1.72
CA LYS A 62 3.26 22.06 0.89
C LYS A 62 1.95 22.73 1.31
N GLY A 63 1.21 22.14 2.27
CA GLY A 63 -0.10 22.63 2.68
C GLY A 63 -1.21 22.40 1.63
N LEU A 64 -1.00 21.45 0.71
CA LEU A 64 -1.97 21.05 -0.32
C LEU A 64 -2.91 19.93 0.17
N LEU A 65 -2.53 19.23 1.22
CA LEU A 65 -3.28 18.14 1.85
C LEU A 65 -3.17 18.27 3.38
N PHE A 66 -4.29 18.15 4.08
CA PHE A 66 -4.34 18.12 5.53
C PHE A 66 -4.53 16.68 6.03
N LYS A 67 -3.95 16.38 7.21
CA LYS A 67 -4.04 15.04 7.78
C LYS A 67 -5.48 14.55 7.93
N HIS A 68 -6.39 15.42 8.38
CA HIS A 68 -7.80 15.04 8.63
C HIS A 68 -8.52 14.57 7.36
N GLU A 69 -8.19 15.13 6.19
CA GLU A 69 -8.77 14.71 4.90
C GLU A 69 -8.49 13.22 4.64
N LEU A 70 -7.31 12.73 5.02
CA LEU A 70 -6.98 11.30 4.90
C LEU A 70 -7.77 10.41 5.89
N TYR A 71 -8.18 10.93 7.04
CA TYR A 71 -8.97 10.18 8.03
C TYR A 71 -10.46 10.11 7.68
N GLU A 72 -10.94 11.03 6.84
CA GLU A 72 -12.31 11.01 6.30
C GLU A 72 -12.49 9.96 5.19
N ASP A 73 -11.38 9.52 4.60
CA ASP A 73 -11.34 8.45 3.60
C ASP A 73 -11.45 7.03 4.20
N HIS A 74 -11.52 6.03 3.32
CA HIS A 74 -11.70 4.61 3.65
C HIS A 74 -10.41 3.91 4.14
N TYR A 75 -9.43 4.66 4.63
CA TYR A 75 -8.16 4.10 5.09
C TYR A 75 -8.26 3.68 6.56
N PRO A 76 -7.67 2.54 6.95
CA PRO A 76 -7.67 2.14 8.36
C PRO A 76 -6.91 3.15 9.22
N HIS A 77 -7.59 3.74 10.21
CA HIS A 77 -7.01 4.79 11.07
C HIS A 77 -5.73 4.33 11.79
N TRP A 78 -5.72 3.08 12.28
CA TRP A 78 -4.53 2.50 12.92
C TRP A 78 -3.29 2.48 12.01
N TRP A 79 -3.50 2.39 10.69
CA TRP A 79 -2.42 2.41 9.70
C TRP A 79 -1.99 3.84 9.40
N LEU A 80 -2.95 4.75 9.16
CA LEU A 80 -2.67 6.17 8.98
C LEU A 80 -1.88 6.76 10.16
N ASP A 81 -2.26 6.41 11.39
CA ASP A 81 -1.56 6.83 12.61
C ASP A 81 -0.08 6.43 12.61
N LYS A 82 0.26 5.28 12.02
CA LYS A 82 1.65 4.82 11.89
C LYS A 82 2.40 5.56 10.78
N ILE A 83 1.73 5.87 9.67
CA ILE A 83 2.35 6.51 8.50
C ILE A 83 2.55 8.02 8.72
N LEU A 84 1.58 8.66 9.37
CA LEU A 84 1.52 10.10 9.60
C LEU A 84 2.10 10.51 10.97
N ARG A 85 2.57 9.53 11.76
CA ARG A 85 3.39 9.80 12.94
C ARG A 85 4.72 10.40 12.48
N ASN A 86 4.95 11.65 12.88
CA ASN A 86 6.25 12.31 12.78
C ASN A 86 7.24 11.63 13.73
#